data_AF-A0A365Z9P8-F1
#
_entry.id   AF-A0A365Z9P8-F1
#
_cell.length_a   1.000
_cell.length_b   1.000
_cell.length_c   1.000
_cell.angle_alpha   90.00
_cell.angle_beta   90.00
_cell.angle_gamma   90.00
#
_symmetry.space_group_name_H-M   'P 1'
#
loop_
_entity.id
_entity.type
_entity.pdbx_description
1 polymer ?
#
loop_
_entity_poly.entity_id
_entity_poly.type
_entity_poly.pdbx_seq_one_letter_code
_entity_poly.pdbx_strand_id
1 'polypeptide(L)'
;MISAVVMPGPEAPLERWEFSRPDREPGAILSRTLGSGVCGTDAHPWQGQPAGVPYPINPGHVSVGRIAVQPPSPARAAARPASRAFTPICQR
;
A
#
# COMPACT_ATOMS: atom_id res chain seq x y z
N MET A 1 -0.87 2.29 15.46
CA MET A 1 -0.44 3.44 14.65
C MET A 1 0.38 2.90 13.49
N ILE A 2 0.09 3.34 12.26
CA ILE A 2 0.76 2.92 11.03
C ILE A 2 1.27 4.19 10.34
N SER A 3 2.56 4.27 10.02
CA SER A 3 3.08 5.39 9.25
C SER A 3 3.08 5.10 7.75
N ALA A 4 2.76 6.09 6.93
CA ALA A 4 2.96 6.02 5.49
C ALA A 4 3.58 7.33 4.97
N VAL A 5 4.22 7.23 3.81
CA VAL A 5 4.68 8.39 3.06
C VAL A 5 3.56 8.79 2.11
N VAL A 6 3.15 10.05 2.21
CA VAL A 6 2.07 10.67 1.46
C VAL A 6 2.68 11.66 0.47
N MET A 7 2.17 11.62 -0.76
CA MET A 7 2.36 12.65 -1.76
C MET A 7 1.16 13.60 -1.70
N PRO A 8 1.31 14.82 -1.17
CA PRO A 8 0.18 15.75 -1.00
C PRO A 8 -0.31 16.34 -2.33
N GLY A 9 0.58 16.41 -3.32
CA GLY A 9 0.32 16.96 -4.64
C GLY A 9 1.55 16.86 -5.55
N PRO A 10 1.42 17.24 -6.84
CA PRO A 10 2.54 17.33 -7.76
C PRO A 10 3.61 18.30 -7.25
N GLU A 11 4.89 17.95 -7.46
CA GLU A 11 6.09 18.72 -7.08
C GLU A 11 6.22 19.06 -5.58
N ALA A 12 5.24 18.67 -4.76
CA ALA A 12 5.27 18.88 -3.32
C ALA A 12 6.25 17.90 -2.64
N PRO A 13 6.89 18.31 -1.54
CA PRO A 13 7.67 17.39 -0.72
C PRO A 13 6.81 16.23 -0.23
N LEU A 14 7.39 15.03 -0.19
CA LEU A 14 6.74 13.88 0.41
C LEU A 14 6.66 14.06 1.93
N GLU A 15 5.50 13.73 2.50
CA GLU A 15 5.24 13.87 3.93
C GLU A 15 5.07 12.52 4.60
N ARG A 16 5.51 12.38 5.85
CA ARG A 16 5.21 11.20 6.64
C ARG A 16 3.99 11.46 7.52
N TRP A 17 2.93 10.70 7.30
CA TRP A 17 1.71 10.78 8.10
C TRP A 17 1.54 9.52 8.94
N GLU A 18 0.80 9.66 10.04
CA GLU A 18 0.44 8.55 10.92
C GLU A 18 -1.07 8.27 10.81
N PHE A 19 -1.43 7.00 10.72
CA PHE A 19 -2.79 6.52 10.54
C PHE A 19 -3.17 5.57 11.68
N SER A 20 -4.46 5.53 11.99
CA SER A 20 -5.03 4.42 12.74
C SER A 20 -4.93 3.14 11.91
N ARG A 21 -5.03 1.98 12.57
CA ARG A 21 -5.14 0.73 11.85
C ARG A 21 -6.46 0.75 11.05
N PRO A 22 -6.44 0.50 9.74
CA PRO A 22 -7.66 0.53 8.95
C PRO A 22 -8.57 -0.63 9.34
N ASP A 23 -9.87 -0.37 9.32
CA ASP A 23 -10.87 -1.42 9.30
C ASP A 23 -10.82 -2.14 7.95
N ARG A 24 -11.20 -3.41 7.98
CA ARG A 24 -11.03 -4.30 6.84
C ARG A 24 -12.39 -4.52 6.16
N GLU A 25 -12.48 -4.13 4.90
CA GLU A 25 -13.62 -4.47 4.05
C GLU A 25 -13.78 -5.98 3.83
N PRO A 26 -15.02 -6.48 3.63
CA PRO A 26 -15.25 -7.87 3.28
C PRO A 26 -14.39 -8.31 2.09
N GLY A 27 -13.64 -9.39 2.26
CA GLY A 27 -12.76 -9.94 1.22
C GLY A 27 -11.37 -9.30 1.13
N ALA A 28 -11.09 -8.16 1.78
CA ALA A 28 -9.77 -7.53 1.74
C ALA A 28 -8.70 -8.35 2.50
N ILE A 29 -7.42 -8.08 2.30
CA ILE A 29 -6.32 -8.63 3.11
C ILE A 29 -5.63 -7.45 3.77
N LEU A 30 -5.34 -7.57 5.07
CA LEU A 30 -4.46 -6.63 5.76
C LEU A 30 -3.06 -7.23 5.80
N SER A 31 -2.10 -6.53 5.21
CA SER A 31 -0.68 -6.91 5.20
C SER A 31 0.13 -5.91 6.01
N ARG A 32 1.11 -6.41 6.78
CA ARG A 32 2.17 -5.60 7.37
C ARG A 32 3.32 -5.54 6.37
N THR A 33 3.54 -4.37 5.77
CA THR A 33 4.67 -4.10 4.89
C THR A 33 5.99 -4.28 5.65
N LEU A 34 6.88 -5.08 5.07
CA LEU A 34 8.27 -5.29 5.54
C LEU A 34 9.28 -4.52 4.68
N GLY A 35 8.94 -4.26 3.42
CA GLY A 35 9.73 -3.43 2.53
C GLY A 35 8.89 -2.97 1.33
N SER A 36 9.24 -1.81 0.80
CA SER A 36 8.67 -1.26 -0.43
C SER A 36 9.81 -0.81 -1.33
N GLY A 37 9.76 -1.19 -2.61
CA GLY A 37 10.64 -0.65 -3.63
C GLY A 37 10.13 0.69 -4.12
N VAL A 38 11.05 1.55 -4.58
CA VAL A 38 10.74 2.75 -5.34
C VAL A 38 10.99 2.42 -6.81
N CYS A 39 9.92 2.41 -7.60
CA CYS A 39 9.99 2.21 -9.03
C CYS A 39 10.15 3.56 -9.74
N GLY A 40 10.75 3.58 -10.93
CA GLY A 40 10.84 4.80 -11.74
C GLY A 40 9.46 5.41 -12.04
N THR A 41 8.41 4.59 -12.15
CA THR A 41 7.03 5.06 -12.40
C THR A 41 6.39 5.76 -11.20
N ASP A 42 6.94 5.61 -9.99
CA ASP A 42 6.45 6.36 -8.81
C ASP A 42 6.74 7.87 -8.94
N ALA A 43 7.64 8.28 -9.84
CA ALA A 43 7.93 9.68 -10.12
C ALA A 43 6.86 10.35 -11.00
N HIS A 44 6.12 9.61 -11.83
CA HIS A 44 5.14 10.22 -12.74
C HIS A 44 4.04 10.99 -11.98
N PRO A 45 3.41 10.44 -10.92
CA PRO A 45 2.47 11.21 -10.10
C PRO A 45 3.11 12.49 -9.57
N TRP A 46 4.32 12.41 -9.03
CA TRP A 46 5.01 13.60 -8.51
C TRP A 46 5.22 14.67 -9.58
N GLN A 47 5.43 14.27 -10.84
CA GLN A 47 5.51 15.15 -12.02
C GLN A 47 4.14 15.62 -12.55
N GLY A 48 3.04 15.31 -11.87
CA GLY A 48 1.67 15.62 -12.28
C GLY A 48 1.10 14.70 -13.36
N GLN A 49 1.63 13.48 -13.50
CA GLN A 49 1.29 12.54 -14.58
C GLN A 49 0.85 11.15 -14.09
N PRO A 50 -0.07 10.47 -14.80
CA PRO A 50 -0.97 11.04 -15.81
C PRO A 50 -1.95 12.03 -15.18
N ALA A 51 -2.65 12.81 -16.01
CA ALA A 51 -3.71 13.68 -15.53
C ALA A 51 -4.78 12.87 -14.76
N GLY A 52 -5.27 13.42 -13.64
CA GLY A 52 -6.33 12.80 -12.84
C GLY A 52 -5.86 11.86 -11.73
N VAL A 53 -4.55 11.76 -11.44
CA VAL A 53 -4.08 11.09 -10.21
C VAL A 53 -4.71 11.77 -8.99
N PRO A 54 -5.39 11.03 -8.09
CA PRO A 54 -5.98 11.61 -6.91
C PRO A 54 -4.89 11.98 -5.90
N TYR A 55 -4.97 13.19 -5.35
CA TYR A 55 -4.12 13.65 -4.26
C TYR A 55 -4.97 13.98 -3.03
N PRO A 56 -4.47 13.74 -1.80
CA PRO A 56 -3.20 13.09 -1.46
C PRO A 56 -3.21 11.58 -1.74
N ILE A 57 -2.04 11.00 -2.05
CA ILE A 57 -1.86 9.57 -2.37
C ILE A 57 -0.68 8.97 -1.63
N ASN A 58 -0.77 7.69 -1.25
CA ASN A 58 0.37 6.88 -0.82
C ASN A 58 0.97 6.17 -2.06
N PRO A 59 2.10 6.62 -2.62
CA PRO A 59 2.75 5.93 -3.73
C PRO A 59 3.36 4.59 -3.28
N GLY A 60 3.69 3.74 -4.24
CA GLY A 60 4.31 2.42 -3.98
C GLY A 60 3.41 1.27 -4.40
N HIS A 61 3.77 0.66 -5.52
CA HIS A 61 3.12 -0.53 -6.09
C HIS A 61 4.02 -1.78 -6.05
N VAL A 62 5.18 -1.67 -5.41
CA VAL A 62 6.15 -2.76 -5.26
C VAL A 62 6.40 -2.96 -3.77
N SER A 63 5.67 -3.90 -3.16
CA SER A 63 5.78 -4.16 -1.72
C SER A 63 5.89 -5.64 -1.40
N VAL A 64 6.56 -5.93 -0.28
CA VAL A 64 6.56 -7.24 0.36
C VAL A 64 6.13 -7.08 1.80
N GLY A 65 5.25 -7.95 2.26
CA GLY A 65 4.75 -7.93 3.63
C GLY A 65 4.41 -9.31 4.17
N ARG A 66 3.96 -9.33 5.42
CA ARG A 66 3.32 -10.51 6.03
C ARG A 66 1.83 -10.27 6.13
N ILE A 67 1.04 -11.27 5.78
CA ILE A 67 -0.41 -11.25 6.02
C ILE A 67 -0.67 -11.15 7.52
N ALA A 68 -1.38 -10.10 7.93
CA ALA A 68 -1.83 -9.90 9.31
C ALA A 68 -3.28 -10.41 9.50
N VAL A 69 -4.15 -10.20 8.50
CA VAL A 69 -5.54 -10.66 8.48
C VAL A 69 -5.96 -10.96 7.04
N GLN A 70 -6.72 -12.03 6.81
CA GLN A 70 -7.23 -12.41 5.48
C GLN A 70 -8.66 -12.99 5.58
N PRO A 71 -9.44 -13.06 4.49
CA PRO A 71 -10.72 -13.76 4.51
C PRO A 71 -10.50 -15.28 4.66
N PRO A 72 -11.51 -16.02 5.13
CA PRO A 72 -11.54 -17.45 4.93
C PRO A 72 -11.47 -17.74 3.43
N SER A 73 -10.52 -18.57 2.99
CA SER A 73 -10.43 -19.02 1.60
C SER A 73 -10.74 -20.53 1.52
N PRO A 74 -11.57 -20.98 0.55
CA PRO A 74 -11.95 -22.39 0.45
C PRO A 74 -10.81 -23.31 -0.01
N ALA A 75 -9.68 -22.77 -0.48
CA ALA A 75 -8.46 -23.54 -0.70
C ALA A 75 -7.24 -22.63 -0.77
N ARG A 76 -6.41 -22.65 0.28
CA ARG A 76 -4.96 -22.94 0.12
C ARG A 76 -4.40 -23.42 1.45
N ALA A 77 -4.39 -24.74 1.65
CA ALA A 77 -3.44 -25.34 2.58
C ALA A 77 -2.03 -24.84 2.22
N ALA A 78 -1.26 -24.43 3.24
CA ALA A 78 0.13 -23.94 3.16
C ALA A 78 0.40 -22.45 2.87
N ALA A 79 -0.51 -21.52 3.15
CA ALA A 79 -0.07 -20.21 3.65
C ALA A 79 0.27 -20.34 5.14
N ARG A 80 1.44 -20.91 5.46
CA ARG A 80 2.05 -20.76 6.80
C ARG A 80 2.08 -19.25 7.11
N PRO A 81 2.10 -18.81 8.39
CA PRO A 81 2.01 -17.39 8.81
C PRO A 81 3.15 -16.45 8.33
N ALA A 82 3.89 -16.84 7.28
CA ALA A 82 4.89 -16.08 6.56
C ALA A 82 4.60 -15.96 5.04
N SER A 83 3.34 -16.08 4.59
CA SER A 83 3.00 -15.83 3.19
C SER A 83 3.32 -14.38 2.83
N ARG A 84 4.27 -14.21 1.90
CA ARG A 84 4.63 -12.92 1.31
C ARG A 84 3.50 -12.52 0.38
N ALA A 85 2.74 -11.50 0.78
CA ALA A 85 1.77 -10.87 -0.11
C ALA A 85 2.47 -9.77 -0.90
N PHE A 86 2.28 -9.80 -2.23
CA PHE A 86 2.60 -8.70 -3.13
C PHE A 86 1.30 -7.91 -3.32
N THR A 87 1.28 -6.65 -2.86
CA THR A 87 0.02 -5.90 -2.65
C THR A 87 -0.19 -4.89 -3.78
N PRO A 88 -1.40 -4.80 -4.37
CA PRO A 88 -1.80 -3.61 -5.14
C PRO A 88 -2.04 -2.43 -4.19
N ILE A 89 -1.83 -1.23 -4.70
CA ILE A 89 -1.85 0.04 -3.95
C ILE A 89 -3.18 0.17 -3.19
N CYS A 90 -3.11 0.32 -1.87
CA CYS A 90 -4.27 0.65 -1.04
C CYS A 90 -4.39 2.19 -0.98
N GLN A 91 -5.06 2.76 -1.98
CA GLN A 91 -5.43 4.17 -1.99
C GLN A 91 -6.75 4.31 -1.25
N ARG A 92 -6.64 4.77 0.00
CA ARG A 92 -7.71 5.21 0.93
C ARG A 92 -9.01 4.42 0.97
#